data_AF-A0A061B0G5-F1
#
_entry.id   AF-A0A061B0G5-F1
#
_cell.length_a   1.000
_cell.length_b   1.000
_cell.length_c   1.000
_cell.angle_alpha   90.00
_cell.angle_beta   90.00
_cell.angle_gamma   90.00
#
_symmetry.space_group_name_H-M   'P 1'
#
loop_
_entity.id
_entity.type
_entity.pdbx_description
1 polymer ?
#
loop_
_entity_poly.entity_id
_entity_poly.type
_entity_poly.pdbx_seq_one_letter_code
_entity_poly.pdbx_strand_id
1 'polypeptide(L)'
;MAESRNLRPYHDPESFNGNYPAVYRPGVGVVDEHGATLSSKLSRTSSFKRGMATAGTGIYGQGRGNASSRAIRDLVRDNYAAGVQKNVYADLEFGEYFDVQNIWELLKSLMRSFVEQYMKVLVAQPFEVSRLLLQVGDIKTQVSTVNSKNPASAIIADEEDDDDDDDEEDIQYFQTKGEDSQTLRRRSRASKRSSPTKTGTPAAKPNDSYLKPVSLNTVDVMSAVLSQEGARGLWRATNTGFVHNALTATMEAWFTGLISPFLHIPDPFFVDVTHSPDPTSTLLLSVTASILTGLILAPLDLIRTRLIVTHIAGSERSLRNSIKNLKFLTCPVSLILPTVMYSVANSIFKKLTPFVLFVKFGIDSYSYPTLYGTVNLVSSIIELFVKLPLETLLRRAQMSYLLKNSDSSSNPLKIHPSESLVVKFGGYSGVHRTLYDIYTFKGENGGIEGLFRGWRVGLLNILGSWGLRVLQVSNDDQTLTEQEF
;
A
#
# COMPACT_ATOMS: atom_id res chain seq x y z
N MET A 1 50.67 -59.58 -70.90
CA MET A 1 51.20 -58.76 -69.80
C MET A 1 50.21 -57.62 -69.61
N ALA A 2 49.28 -57.77 -68.66
CA ALA A 2 48.12 -56.90 -68.53
C ALA A 2 48.46 -55.72 -67.62
N GLU A 3 48.46 -54.50 -68.16
CA GLU A 3 48.59 -53.27 -67.38
C GLU A 3 47.34 -53.09 -66.51
N SER A 4 47.49 -53.28 -65.20
CA SER A 4 46.49 -52.94 -64.21
C SER A 4 46.30 -51.42 -64.20
N ARG A 5 45.19 -50.96 -64.78
CA ARG A 5 44.71 -49.58 -64.67
C ARG A 5 44.73 -49.16 -63.20
N ASN A 6 45.54 -48.16 -62.88
CA ASN A 6 45.52 -47.44 -61.61
C ASN A 6 44.12 -46.86 -61.39
N LEU A 7 43.26 -47.63 -60.73
CA LEU A 7 42.03 -47.14 -60.13
C LEU A 7 42.45 -46.10 -59.09
N ARG A 8 41.96 -44.87 -59.25
CA ARG A 8 42.12 -43.82 -58.24
C ARG A 8 41.69 -44.42 -56.89
N PRO A 9 42.49 -44.26 -55.82
CA PRO A 9 42.11 -44.80 -54.51
C PRO A 9 40.72 -44.28 -54.17
N TYR A 10 39.79 -45.20 -53.92
CA TYR A 10 38.44 -44.84 -53.53
C TYR A 10 38.52 -44.00 -52.26
N HIS A 11 37.77 -42.91 -52.28
CA HIS A 11 37.66 -41.92 -51.23
C HIS A 11 37.13 -42.58 -49.95
N ASP A 12 38.03 -42.93 -49.02
CA ASP A 12 37.64 -43.38 -47.69
C ASP A 12 37.38 -42.17 -46.78
N PRO A 13 36.12 -41.86 -46.44
CA PRO A 13 35.75 -40.68 -45.65
C PRO A 13 36.37 -40.68 -44.24
N GLU A 14 36.85 -41.83 -43.76
CA GLU A 14 37.52 -41.99 -42.46
C GLU A 14 39.02 -41.61 -42.50
N SER A 15 39.64 -41.53 -43.68
CA SER A 15 41.09 -41.30 -43.83
C SER A 15 41.45 -39.87 -44.26
N PHE A 16 40.46 -39.07 -44.64
CA PHE A 16 40.65 -37.68 -45.09
C PHE A 16 40.76 -36.74 -43.89
N ASN A 17 41.91 -36.72 -43.23
CA ASN A 17 42.25 -35.73 -42.22
C ASN A 17 43.07 -34.62 -42.86
N GLY A 18 42.40 -33.64 -43.47
CA GLY A 18 43.05 -32.43 -44.00
C GLY A 18 43.48 -31.46 -42.89
N ASN A 19 44.17 -31.89 -41.83
CA ASN A 19 44.55 -31.06 -40.67
C ASN A 19 43.42 -30.17 -40.11
N TYR A 20 42.16 -30.56 -40.32
CA TYR A 20 41.03 -29.85 -39.79
C TYR A 20 40.72 -30.38 -38.38
N PRO A 21 40.49 -29.51 -37.39
CA PRO A 21 40.26 -29.90 -36.01
C PRO A 21 38.93 -30.65 -35.79
N ALA A 22 38.09 -30.77 -36.83
CA ALA A 22 36.81 -31.45 -36.74
C ALA A 22 36.53 -32.27 -38.01
N VAL A 23 36.13 -33.53 -37.85
CA VAL A 23 35.90 -34.51 -38.93
C VAL A 23 34.46 -34.99 -38.88
N TYR A 24 33.78 -35.04 -40.02
CA TYR A 24 32.41 -35.53 -40.11
C TYR A 24 32.38 -37.07 -40.26
N ARG A 25 31.71 -37.76 -39.34
CA ARG A 25 31.47 -39.21 -39.41
C ARG A 25 30.01 -39.53 -39.70
N PRO A 26 29.68 -40.29 -40.76
CA PRO A 26 28.31 -40.70 -41.04
C PRO A 26 27.68 -41.45 -39.85
N GLY A 27 26.50 -41.04 -39.42
CA GLY A 27 25.77 -41.65 -38.28
C GLY A 27 26.16 -41.13 -36.88
N VAL A 28 27.32 -40.49 -36.73
CA VAL A 28 27.81 -39.95 -35.45
C VAL A 28 27.84 -38.41 -35.43
N GLY A 29 27.94 -37.78 -36.61
CA GLY A 29 28.01 -36.32 -36.75
C GLY A 29 29.45 -35.81 -36.79
N VAL A 30 29.63 -34.49 -36.61
CA VAL A 30 30.97 -33.90 -36.60
C VAL A 30 31.64 -34.20 -35.26
N VAL A 31 32.81 -34.83 -35.30
CA VAL A 31 33.64 -35.19 -34.14
C VAL A 31 34.94 -34.41 -34.14
N ASP A 32 35.38 -34.03 -32.94
CA ASP A 32 36.66 -33.37 -32.69
C ASP A 32 37.84 -34.35 -32.78
N GLU A 33 39.08 -33.85 -32.75
CA GLU A 33 40.32 -34.66 -32.73
C GLU A 33 40.33 -35.73 -31.64
N HIS A 34 39.64 -35.47 -30.52
CA HIS A 34 39.50 -36.39 -29.38
C HIS A 34 38.31 -37.37 -29.48
N GLY A 35 37.63 -37.45 -30.63
CA GLY A 35 36.54 -38.40 -30.90
C GLY A 35 35.19 -38.05 -30.25
N ALA A 36 35.07 -36.89 -29.59
CA ALA A 36 33.82 -36.40 -29.04
C ALA A 36 32.97 -35.68 -30.11
N THR A 37 31.68 -35.97 -30.17
CA THR A 37 30.76 -35.26 -31.09
C THR A 37 30.61 -33.81 -30.67
N LEU A 38 30.56 -32.87 -31.63
CA LEU A 38 30.27 -31.47 -31.33
C LEU A 38 28.94 -31.32 -30.56
N SER A 39 27.95 -32.17 -30.84
CA SER A 39 26.68 -32.22 -30.12
C SER A 39 26.85 -32.51 -28.62
N SER A 40 27.78 -33.41 -28.26
CA SER A 40 28.07 -33.73 -26.85
C SER A 40 28.76 -32.58 -26.11
N LYS A 41 29.53 -31.75 -26.84
CA LYS A 41 30.09 -30.50 -26.31
C LYS A 41 29.02 -29.40 -26.22
N LEU A 42 28.08 -29.36 -27.16
CA LEU A 42 26.95 -28.41 -27.13
C LEU A 42 26.07 -28.58 -25.90
N SER A 43 25.82 -29.81 -25.45
CA SER A 43 25.09 -30.09 -24.20
C SER A 43 25.86 -29.74 -22.93
N ARG A 44 27.18 -29.52 -23.03
CA ARG A 44 28.01 -28.97 -21.94
C ARG A 44 28.19 -27.45 -22.03
N THR A 45 27.86 -26.84 -23.18
CA THR A 45 27.93 -25.38 -23.38
C THR A 45 26.57 -24.69 -23.34
N SER A 46 25.45 -25.42 -23.21
CA SER A 46 24.13 -24.82 -22.90
C SER A 46 24.10 -24.12 -21.53
N SER A 47 25.16 -24.27 -20.73
CA SER A 47 25.35 -23.57 -19.44
C SER A 47 26.44 -22.49 -19.48
N PHE A 48 27.01 -22.14 -20.64
CA PHE A 48 28.03 -21.08 -20.71
C PHE A 48 27.93 -20.25 -22.00
N LYS A 49 26.85 -19.46 -22.09
CA LYS A 49 26.85 -18.17 -22.77
C LYS A 49 25.78 -17.28 -22.16
N ARG A 50 26.07 -16.77 -20.97
CA ARG A 50 25.54 -15.49 -20.49
C ARG A 50 26.72 -14.69 -19.93
N GLY A 51 27.69 -14.46 -20.81
CA GLY A 51 28.84 -13.60 -20.57
C GLY A 51 28.51 -12.19 -21.03
N MET A 52 28.18 -11.33 -20.05
CA MET A 52 28.66 -9.95 -19.96
C MET A 52 28.48 -9.07 -21.21
N ALA A 53 27.24 -8.61 -21.40
CA ALA A 53 27.03 -7.22 -21.82
C ALA A 53 26.83 -6.41 -20.53
N THR A 54 27.89 -5.72 -20.11
CA THR A 54 27.81 -4.57 -19.20
C THR A 54 27.16 -3.41 -19.95
N ALA A 55 25.84 -3.42 -20.04
CA ALA A 55 24.97 -2.27 -20.33
C ALA A 55 23.50 -2.73 -20.21
N GLY A 56 22.66 -1.96 -19.50
CA GLY A 56 21.21 -2.13 -19.54
C GLY A 56 20.64 -3.24 -18.65
N THR A 57 20.41 -2.91 -17.38
CA THR A 57 19.73 -3.78 -16.40
C THR A 57 18.28 -4.00 -16.83
N GLY A 58 17.98 -5.18 -17.40
CA GLY A 58 16.62 -5.62 -17.71
C GLY A 58 15.77 -5.83 -16.45
N ILE A 59 15.14 -4.75 -16.00
CA ILE A 59 13.95 -4.78 -15.13
C ILE A 59 12.79 -5.12 -16.05
N TYR A 60 12.02 -6.20 -15.85
CA TYR A 60 10.55 -6.23 -16.04
C TYR A 60 9.99 -7.61 -15.69
N GLY A 61 9.61 -7.73 -14.43
CA GLY A 61 8.74 -8.76 -13.86
C GLY A 61 8.03 -8.16 -12.65
N GLN A 62 7.50 -6.94 -12.80
CA GLN A 62 7.14 -6.09 -11.66
C GLN A 62 5.69 -6.34 -11.22
N GLY A 63 5.42 -7.54 -10.72
CA GLY A 63 4.23 -7.83 -9.90
C GLY A 63 4.15 -6.82 -8.76
N ARG A 64 2.97 -6.22 -8.55
CA ARG A 64 2.70 -5.28 -7.44
C ARG A 64 2.62 -6.01 -6.10
N GLY A 65 3.66 -6.75 -5.71
CA GLY A 65 3.87 -7.12 -4.31
C GLY A 65 4.07 -5.88 -3.44
N ASN A 66 3.77 -5.98 -2.14
CA ASN A 66 4.07 -4.93 -1.17
C ASN A 66 5.51 -4.42 -1.38
N ALA A 67 5.77 -3.11 -1.30
CA ALA A 67 7.10 -2.56 -1.60
C ALA A 67 8.23 -3.20 -0.75
N SER A 68 7.89 -3.70 0.44
CA SER A 68 8.74 -4.50 1.32
C SER A 68 9.03 -5.91 0.79
N SER A 69 8.11 -6.55 0.05
CA SER A 69 8.34 -7.86 -0.56
C SER A 69 9.33 -7.79 -1.71
N ARG A 70 9.40 -6.64 -2.41
CA ARG A 70 10.39 -6.41 -3.47
C ARG A 70 11.79 -6.22 -2.90
N ALA A 71 11.94 -5.40 -1.85
CA ALA A 71 13.24 -5.22 -1.20
C ALA A 71 13.81 -6.54 -0.64
N ILE A 72 12.96 -7.41 -0.05
CA ILE A 72 13.41 -8.74 0.42
C ILE A 72 13.73 -9.68 -0.75
N ARG A 73 12.91 -9.69 -1.82
CA ARG A 73 13.21 -10.45 -3.04
C ARG A 73 14.50 -9.99 -3.71
N ASP A 74 14.73 -8.68 -3.78
CA ASP A 74 15.93 -8.06 -4.36
C ASP A 74 17.17 -8.32 -3.48
N LEU A 75 17.03 -8.26 -2.14
CA LEU A 75 18.09 -8.67 -1.21
C LEU A 75 18.50 -10.14 -1.38
N VAL A 76 17.54 -11.04 -1.59
CA VAL A 76 17.84 -12.45 -1.83
C VAL A 76 18.39 -12.66 -3.24
N ARG A 77 17.88 -11.93 -4.24
CA ARG A 77 18.27 -12.05 -5.66
C ARG A 77 19.62 -11.41 -6.01
N ASP A 78 19.98 -10.30 -5.39
CA ASP A 78 21.27 -9.62 -5.60
C ASP A 78 22.44 -10.54 -5.18
N ASN A 79 22.22 -11.41 -4.19
CA ASN A 79 23.20 -12.43 -3.79
C ASN A 79 23.39 -13.55 -4.84
N TYR A 80 22.39 -13.79 -5.71
CA TYR A 80 22.53 -14.75 -6.81
C TYR A 80 23.10 -14.11 -8.10
N ALA A 81 23.06 -12.78 -8.23
CA ALA A 81 23.56 -12.07 -9.40
C ALA A 81 25.09 -11.85 -9.37
N ALA A 82 25.73 -12.01 -8.22
CA ALA A 82 27.17 -11.89 -8.04
C ALA A 82 27.92 -13.17 -8.46
N GLY A 83 27.80 -13.61 -9.72
CA GLY A 83 28.81 -14.46 -10.38
C GLY A 83 29.20 -15.82 -9.75
N VAL A 84 28.47 -16.36 -8.76
CA VAL A 84 28.81 -17.65 -8.15
C VAL A 84 28.12 -18.78 -8.92
N GLN A 85 28.83 -19.37 -9.89
CA GLN A 85 28.54 -20.72 -10.36
C GLN A 85 28.99 -21.71 -9.28
N LYS A 86 28.13 -22.06 -8.33
CA LYS A 86 28.40 -23.18 -7.42
C LYS A 86 27.20 -24.11 -7.28
N ASN A 87 27.54 -25.38 -7.13
CA ASN A 87 26.63 -26.51 -7.21
C ASN A 87 25.59 -26.48 -6.09
N VAL A 88 24.32 -26.43 -6.46
CA VAL A 88 23.10 -26.35 -5.61
C VAL A 88 23.01 -27.46 -4.54
N TYR A 89 23.84 -28.49 -4.60
CA TYR A 89 23.84 -29.61 -3.65
C TYR A 89 25.10 -29.73 -2.78
N ALA A 90 26.10 -28.84 -2.94
CA ALA A 90 27.35 -28.88 -2.16
C ALA A 90 27.47 -27.77 -1.11
N ASP A 91 26.73 -26.66 -1.22
CA ASP A 91 26.81 -25.52 -0.30
C ASP A 91 25.72 -25.54 0.79
N LEU A 92 25.84 -26.50 1.71
CA LEU A 92 25.47 -26.25 3.10
C LEU A 92 26.57 -25.42 3.81
N GLU A 93 27.15 -24.44 3.11
CA GLU A 93 28.22 -23.57 3.61
C GLU A 93 27.64 -22.47 4.50
N PHE A 94 27.19 -22.84 5.70
CA PHE A 94 26.99 -21.88 6.79
C PHE A 94 28.25 -21.01 7.03
N GLY A 95 29.44 -21.49 6.66
CA GLY A 95 30.72 -20.78 6.79
C GLY A 95 30.91 -19.62 5.80
N GLU A 96 30.37 -19.69 4.58
CA GLU A 96 30.49 -18.62 3.57
C GLU A 96 29.59 -17.40 3.92
N TYR A 97 28.51 -17.64 4.68
CA TYR A 97 27.70 -16.60 5.33
C TYR A 97 28.42 -15.86 6.49
N PHE A 98 29.51 -16.42 7.02
CA PHE A 98 30.31 -15.81 8.10
C PHE A 98 31.60 -15.12 7.62
N ASP A 99 31.79 -14.96 6.31
CA ASP A 99 32.85 -14.07 5.82
C ASP A 99 32.47 -12.62 6.16
N VAL A 100 33.36 -11.93 6.88
CA VAL A 100 33.14 -10.57 7.39
C VAL A 100 32.89 -9.59 6.24
N GLN A 101 33.51 -9.80 5.08
CA GLN A 101 33.32 -8.96 3.90
C GLN A 101 31.92 -9.15 3.29
N ASN A 102 31.48 -10.40 3.13
CA ASN A 102 30.14 -10.72 2.64
C ASN A 102 29.04 -10.24 3.61
N ILE A 103 29.23 -10.43 4.92
CA ILE A 103 28.30 -9.90 5.95
C ILE A 103 28.19 -8.38 5.85
N TRP A 104 29.30 -7.69 5.60
CA TRP A 104 29.29 -6.24 5.48
C TRP A 104 28.54 -5.76 4.23
N GLU A 105 28.69 -6.46 3.12
CA GLU A 105 27.94 -6.18 1.88
C GLU A 105 26.44 -6.48 2.03
N LEU A 106 26.10 -7.61 2.68
CA LEU A 106 24.73 -7.96 3.07
C LEU A 106 24.12 -6.92 4.01
N LEU A 107 24.88 -6.44 4.99
CA LEU A 107 24.40 -5.42 5.92
C LEU A 107 24.19 -4.09 5.20
N LYS A 108 25.08 -3.69 4.29
CA LYS A 108 24.92 -2.49 3.47
C LYS A 108 23.68 -2.57 2.59
N SER A 109 23.47 -3.69 1.90
CA SER A 109 22.30 -3.88 1.05
C SER A 109 21.02 -3.86 1.89
N LEU A 110 21.02 -4.53 3.05
CA LEU A 110 19.90 -4.53 3.98
C LEU A 110 19.59 -3.13 4.52
N MET A 111 20.62 -2.36 4.90
CA MET A 111 20.47 -0.98 5.35
C MET A 111 19.95 -0.07 4.24
N ARG A 112 20.45 -0.22 3.02
CA ARG A 112 19.95 0.53 1.86
C ARG A 112 18.47 0.25 1.63
N SER A 113 18.08 -1.02 1.62
CA SER A 113 16.70 -1.47 1.48
C SER A 113 15.81 -0.97 2.62
N PHE A 114 16.32 -0.98 3.86
CA PHE A 114 15.61 -0.47 5.02
C PHE A 114 15.35 1.04 4.91
N VAL A 115 16.39 1.83 4.57
CA VAL A 115 16.30 3.28 4.41
C VAL A 115 15.33 3.61 3.27
N GLU A 116 15.46 2.95 2.12
CA GLU A 116 14.57 3.16 0.99
C GLU A 116 13.11 2.86 1.35
N GLN A 117 12.87 1.75 2.06
CA GLN A 117 11.53 1.37 2.48
C GLN A 117 10.97 2.33 3.55
N TYR A 118 11.80 2.82 4.45
CA TYR A 118 11.39 3.82 5.44
C TYR A 118 11.05 5.15 4.77
N MET A 119 11.86 5.62 3.81
CA MET A 119 11.59 6.84 3.04
C MET A 119 10.28 6.75 2.25
N LYS A 120 9.97 5.59 1.65
CA LYS A 120 8.67 5.34 0.98
C LYS A 120 7.50 5.51 1.96
N VAL A 121 7.61 4.96 3.17
CA VAL A 121 6.58 5.11 4.20
C VAL A 121 6.47 6.57 4.65
N LEU A 122 7.60 7.26 4.82
CA LEU A 122 7.65 8.66 5.25
C LEU A 122 6.95 9.60 4.27
N VAL A 123 7.13 9.39 2.95
CA VAL A 123 6.45 10.17 1.91
C VAL A 123 4.96 9.83 1.82
N ALA A 124 4.59 8.56 2.03
CA ALA A 124 3.19 8.12 1.95
C ALA A 124 2.35 8.48 3.18
N GLN A 125 2.98 8.61 4.35
CA GLN A 125 2.31 8.82 5.64
C GLN A 125 1.27 9.97 5.66
N PRO A 126 1.57 11.20 5.19
CA PRO A 126 0.60 12.31 5.20
C PRO A 126 -0.73 11.97 4.53
N PHE A 127 -0.65 11.29 3.39
CA PHE A 127 -1.80 10.88 2.60
C PHE A 127 -2.59 9.77 3.29
N GLU A 128 -1.89 8.81 3.89
CA GLU A 128 -2.52 7.70 4.61
C GLU A 128 -3.26 8.18 5.86
N VAL A 129 -2.66 9.08 6.64
CA VAL A 129 -3.30 9.68 7.82
C VAL A 129 -4.58 10.41 7.41
N SER A 130 -4.51 11.27 6.40
CA SER A 130 -5.65 12.06 5.94
C SER A 130 -6.78 11.17 5.39
N ARG A 131 -6.43 10.12 4.63
CA ARG A 131 -7.38 9.14 4.11
C ARG A 131 -8.06 8.33 5.21
N LEU A 132 -7.31 7.86 6.21
CA LEU A 132 -7.87 7.10 7.32
C LEU A 132 -8.83 7.95 8.16
N LEU A 133 -8.46 9.19 8.47
CA LEU A 133 -9.33 10.13 9.19
C LEU A 133 -10.64 10.39 8.43
N LEU A 134 -10.56 10.54 7.10
CA LEU A 134 -11.73 10.66 6.24
C LEU A 134 -12.61 9.41 6.31
N GLN A 135 -12.04 8.21 6.26
CA GLN A 135 -12.82 6.96 6.25
C GLN A 135 -13.57 6.69 7.56
N VAL A 136 -12.93 7.00 8.69
CA VAL A 136 -13.45 6.71 10.04
C VAL A 136 -14.36 7.83 10.56
N GLY A 137 -14.15 9.05 10.08
CA GLY A 137 -14.70 10.28 10.63
C GLY A 137 -16.03 10.76 10.03
N ASP A 138 -16.95 11.15 10.90
CA ASP A 138 -18.08 12.04 10.61
C ASP A 138 -17.58 13.49 10.71
N ILE A 139 -17.07 14.02 9.59
CA ILE A 139 -16.44 15.34 9.51
C ILE A 139 -17.49 16.37 9.13
N LYS A 140 -17.65 17.42 9.94
CA LYS A 140 -18.46 18.59 9.55
C LYS A 140 -17.56 19.60 8.86
N THR A 141 -17.90 19.98 7.63
CA THR A 141 -17.13 21.01 6.92
C THR A 141 -17.40 22.39 7.52
N GLN A 142 -16.46 23.32 7.31
CA GLN A 142 -16.66 24.70 7.75
C GLN A 142 -17.89 25.33 7.07
N VAL A 143 -18.17 24.96 5.82
CA VAL A 143 -19.31 25.46 5.03
C VAL A 143 -20.64 25.11 5.68
N SER A 144 -20.85 23.86 6.10
CA SER A 144 -22.10 23.50 6.80
C SER A 144 -22.20 24.04 8.23
N THR A 145 -21.07 24.40 8.85
CA THR A 145 -21.10 25.10 10.16
C THR A 145 -21.62 26.53 10.02
N VAL A 146 -21.37 27.19 8.89
CA VAL A 146 -21.91 28.54 8.61
C VAL A 146 -23.40 28.46 8.31
N ASN A 147 -23.85 27.50 7.48
CA ASN A 147 -25.27 27.34 7.15
C ASN A 147 -26.14 26.89 8.33
N SER A 148 -25.59 26.10 9.27
CA SER A 148 -26.34 25.65 10.45
C SER A 148 -26.56 26.72 11.53
N LYS A 149 -25.94 27.90 11.38
CA LYS A 149 -26.11 29.04 12.30
C LYS A 149 -27.28 29.98 11.94
N ASN A 150 -28.09 29.63 10.93
CA ASN A 150 -29.38 30.27 10.69
C ASN A 150 -30.50 29.41 11.27
N PRO A 151 -30.86 29.55 12.57
CA PRO A 151 -32.06 28.93 13.12
C PRO A 151 -33.26 29.83 12.80
N ALA A 152 -33.71 29.83 11.55
CA ALA A 152 -34.88 30.63 11.13
C ALA A 152 -35.91 29.79 10.37
N SER A 153 -36.01 28.49 10.63
CA SER A 153 -37.03 27.65 10.00
C SER A 153 -37.45 26.44 10.84
N ALA A 154 -37.69 26.65 12.13
CA ALA A 154 -38.42 25.71 12.97
C ALA A 154 -39.11 26.51 14.09
N ILE A 155 -40.42 26.30 14.26
CA ILE A 155 -41.41 27.12 15.02
C ILE A 155 -41.93 28.22 14.06
N ILE A 156 -43.15 28.22 13.51
CA ILE A 156 -44.50 27.97 14.06
C ILE A 156 -45.39 27.41 12.94
N ALA A 157 -46.15 26.36 13.22
CA ALA A 157 -47.40 26.06 12.52
C ALA A 157 -48.50 26.44 13.50
N ASP A 158 -49.19 27.54 13.23
CA ASP A 158 -50.53 27.89 13.71
C ASP A 158 -50.91 29.23 13.06
N GLU A 159 -51.98 29.15 12.26
CA GLU A 159 -53.11 30.08 12.09
C GLU A 159 -52.93 31.59 11.83
N GLU A 160 -53.71 32.01 10.82
CA GLU A 160 -54.41 33.30 10.61
C GLU A 160 -53.69 34.51 9.97
N ASP A 161 -54.26 34.87 8.81
CA ASP A 161 -54.65 36.19 8.27
C ASP A 161 -53.72 37.42 8.28
N ASP A 162 -53.75 38.02 7.08
CA ASP A 162 -53.77 39.43 6.73
C ASP A 162 -52.51 40.31 6.72
N ASP A 163 -52.51 41.06 5.61
CA ASP A 163 -51.96 42.37 5.31
C ASP A 163 -50.51 42.50 4.79
N ASP A 164 -50.49 42.91 3.52
CA ASP A 164 -49.45 43.63 2.81
C ASP A 164 -48.85 44.76 3.67
N ASP A 165 -47.53 44.88 3.69
CA ASP A 165 -46.86 46.18 3.60
C ASP A 165 -45.41 45.98 3.14
N ASP A 166 -45.12 46.58 1.98
CA ASP A 166 -43.79 46.84 1.44
C ASP A 166 -43.01 47.73 2.40
N ASP A 167 -41.79 47.35 2.76
CA ASP A 167 -40.73 48.30 3.11
C ASP A 167 -39.35 47.65 2.82
N GLU A 168 -38.71 48.15 1.77
CA GLU A 168 -37.30 47.93 1.43
C GLU A 168 -36.41 48.58 2.50
N GLU A 169 -35.74 47.78 3.34
CA GLU A 169 -34.64 48.28 4.19
C GLU A 169 -33.27 47.96 3.59
N ASP A 170 -32.60 49.05 3.17
CA ASP A 170 -31.27 49.15 2.60
C ASP A 170 -30.16 48.49 3.45
N ILE A 171 -29.32 47.72 2.76
CA ILE A 171 -28.12 47.11 3.30
C ILE A 171 -27.04 48.18 3.51
N GLN A 172 -26.80 48.64 4.75
CA GLN A 172 -25.73 49.58 5.06
C GLN A 172 -24.33 48.93 4.97
N TYR A 173 -23.69 49.04 3.80
CA TYR A 173 -22.41 48.41 3.43
C TYR A 173 -21.14 49.17 3.89
N PHE A 174 -21.24 50.30 4.60
CA PHE A 174 -20.06 51.03 5.10
C PHE A 174 -20.17 51.46 6.57
N GLN A 175 -19.26 50.96 7.41
CA GLN A 175 -19.06 51.44 8.79
C GLN A 175 -18.35 52.81 8.78
N THR A 176 -19.03 53.86 9.22
CA THR A 176 -18.42 55.15 9.52
C THR A 176 -17.76 55.14 10.90
N LYS A 177 -16.47 55.47 10.93
CA LYS A 177 -15.71 55.80 12.14
C LYS A 177 -15.94 57.27 12.50
N GLY A 178 -16.25 57.54 13.77
CA GLY A 178 -15.92 58.81 14.42
C GLY A 178 -17.03 59.54 15.16
N GLU A 179 -16.77 59.75 16.46
CA GLU A 179 -17.13 60.90 17.31
C GLU A 179 -18.51 60.97 18.00
N ASP A 180 -18.43 60.76 19.32
CA ASP A 180 -19.02 61.56 20.40
C ASP A 180 -20.31 62.35 20.13
N SER A 181 -21.42 61.81 20.62
CA SER A 181 -22.54 62.64 21.08
C SER A 181 -23.15 62.07 22.36
N GLN A 182 -22.88 62.79 23.44
CA GLN A 182 -23.49 62.63 24.75
C GLN A 182 -25.00 62.83 24.66
N THR A 183 -25.80 61.85 25.08
CA THR A 183 -27.18 62.10 25.48
C THR A 183 -27.47 61.45 26.83
N LEU A 184 -27.54 62.31 27.82
CA LEU A 184 -28.02 62.11 29.18
C LEU A 184 -29.49 61.69 29.21
N ARG A 185 -29.81 60.60 29.92
CA ARG A 185 -31.09 60.28 30.61
C ARG A 185 -31.03 58.82 31.08
N ARG A 186 -31.52 58.37 32.22
CA ARG A 186 -32.16 58.96 33.40
C ARG A 186 -31.91 57.98 34.55
N ARG A 187 -31.64 58.56 35.72
CA ARG A 187 -31.33 57.93 37.01
C ARG A 187 -32.50 57.11 37.55
N SER A 188 -32.27 55.84 37.94
CA SER A 188 -33.06 55.17 38.98
C SER A 188 -32.15 54.42 39.95
N ARG A 189 -32.33 54.75 41.24
CA ARG A 189 -31.60 54.31 42.42
C ARG A 189 -31.81 52.81 42.69
N ALA A 190 -30.71 52.10 42.91
CA ALA A 190 -30.29 51.49 44.18
C ALA A 190 -31.08 50.24 44.62
N SER A 191 -30.38 49.10 44.58
CA SER A 191 -30.42 48.12 45.67
C SER A 191 -29.02 47.53 45.85
N LYS A 192 -28.46 47.77 47.04
CA LYS A 192 -27.23 47.14 47.53
C LYS A 192 -27.57 45.71 47.94
N ARG A 193 -26.87 44.71 47.38
CA ARG A 193 -26.55 43.50 48.13
C ARG A 193 -25.18 42.97 47.72
N SER A 194 -24.31 42.99 48.70
CA SER A 194 -22.94 42.49 48.71
C SER A 194 -22.89 40.96 48.75
N SER A 195 -22.07 40.36 47.88
CA SER A 195 -21.19 39.18 48.11
C SER A 195 -20.90 38.45 46.77
N PRO A 196 -19.86 37.60 46.72
CA PRO A 196 -18.46 37.94 46.70
C PRO A 196 -17.85 37.76 45.30
N THR A 197 -16.72 38.40 45.09
CA THR A 197 -15.83 38.26 43.93
C THR A 197 -15.55 36.79 43.62
N LYS A 198 -16.33 36.20 42.70
CA LYS A 198 -15.88 35.04 41.94
C LYS A 198 -14.84 35.57 40.98
N THR A 199 -13.59 35.26 41.27
CA THR A 199 -12.52 35.19 40.28
C THR A 199 -13.12 34.56 39.02
N GLY A 200 -13.19 35.35 37.95
CA GLY A 200 -13.56 34.85 36.64
C GLY A 200 -12.50 33.85 36.24
N THR A 201 -12.73 32.57 36.56
CA THR A 201 -12.20 31.49 35.76
C THR A 201 -12.56 31.86 34.32
N PRO A 202 -11.58 32.01 33.41
CA PRO A 202 -11.91 32.24 32.01
C PRO A 202 -12.86 31.11 31.64
N ALA A 203 -14.06 31.47 31.18
CA ALA A 203 -15.01 30.52 30.67
C ALA A 203 -14.24 29.63 29.70
N ALA A 204 -14.04 28.37 30.08
CA ALA A 204 -13.41 27.39 29.22
C ALA A 204 -14.24 27.41 27.94
N LYS A 205 -13.64 27.90 26.85
CA LYS A 205 -14.24 27.79 25.53
C LYS A 205 -14.68 26.33 25.40
N PRO A 206 -15.94 26.05 25.02
CA PRO A 206 -16.35 24.68 24.82
C PRO A 206 -15.35 24.09 23.82
N ASN A 207 -14.65 23.04 24.25
CA ASN A 207 -13.60 22.38 23.47
C ASN A 207 -14.24 21.79 22.22
N ASP A 208 -14.34 22.61 21.18
CA ASP A 208 -14.78 22.26 19.84
C ASP A 208 -13.61 21.53 19.14
N SER A 209 -13.10 20.47 19.79
CA SER A 209 -11.78 19.87 19.57
C SER A 209 -11.71 18.94 18.36
N TYR A 210 -12.79 18.85 17.58
CA TYR A 210 -12.86 18.04 16.38
C TYR A 210 -12.34 18.79 15.16
N LEU A 211 -11.70 18.05 14.26
CA LEU A 211 -11.20 18.58 12.99
C LEU A 211 -12.34 19.13 12.12
N LYS A 212 -12.21 20.39 11.68
CA LYS A 212 -13.15 21.06 10.77
C LYS A 212 -12.42 21.51 9.50
N PRO A 213 -12.26 20.63 8.50
CA PRO A 213 -11.66 21.00 7.23
C PRO A 213 -12.63 21.83 6.37
N VAL A 214 -12.05 22.53 5.40
CA VAL A 214 -12.81 23.35 4.44
C VAL A 214 -13.67 22.46 3.53
N SER A 215 -13.13 21.32 3.09
CA SER A 215 -13.86 20.32 2.31
C SER A 215 -13.45 18.90 2.70
N LEU A 216 -14.14 17.89 2.13
CA LEU A 216 -13.84 16.47 2.31
C LEU A 216 -12.70 15.97 1.39
N ASN A 217 -11.96 16.87 0.75
CA ASN A 217 -10.77 16.53 -0.01
C ASN A 217 -9.60 16.15 0.92
N THR A 218 -8.79 15.19 0.49
CA THR A 218 -7.64 14.69 1.28
C THR A 218 -6.61 15.78 1.57
N VAL A 219 -6.40 16.73 0.66
CA VAL A 219 -5.48 17.86 0.85
C VAL A 219 -6.01 18.87 1.87
N ASP A 220 -7.32 19.13 1.87
CA ASP A 220 -7.95 20.07 2.81
C ASP A 220 -7.99 19.49 4.23
N VAL A 221 -8.21 18.18 4.35
CA VAL A 221 -8.08 17.44 5.61
C VAL A 221 -6.63 17.46 6.11
N MET A 222 -5.66 17.26 5.22
CA MET A 222 -4.24 17.37 5.55
C MET A 222 -3.88 18.77 6.07
N SER A 223 -4.37 19.82 5.40
CA SER A 223 -4.20 21.22 5.81
C SER A 223 -4.85 21.49 7.18
N ALA A 224 -6.06 20.97 7.40
CA ALA A 224 -6.73 21.10 8.69
C ALA A 224 -5.95 20.38 9.81
N VAL A 225 -5.44 19.17 9.57
CA VAL A 225 -4.63 18.42 10.55
C VAL A 225 -3.33 19.18 10.85
N LEU A 226 -2.69 19.72 9.81
CA LEU A 226 -1.48 20.54 9.95
C LEU A 226 -1.76 21.79 10.79
N SER A 227 -2.93 22.42 10.63
CA SER A 227 -3.32 23.60 11.42
C SER A 227 -3.65 23.27 12.88
N GLN A 228 -4.25 22.11 13.16
CA GLN A 228 -4.70 21.75 14.51
C GLN A 228 -3.61 21.07 15.34
N GLU A 229 -2.83 20.17 14.75
CA GLU A 229 -1.85 19.33 15.46
C GLU A 229 -0.39 19.55 15.00
N GLY A 230 -0.17 20.44 14.02
CA GLY A 230 1.14 20.70 13.43
C GLY A 230 1.66 19.55 12.57
N ALA A 231 2.89 19.69 12.10
CA ALA A 231 3.53 18.69 11.23
C ALA A 231 3.60 17.30 11.90
N ARG A 232 3.82 17.25 13.21
CA ARG A 232 3.89 15.99 13.97
C ARG A 232 2.59 15.17 13.91
N GLY A 233 1.44 15.82 13.69
CA GLY A 233 0.15 15.13 13.51
C GLY A 233 0.05 14.39 12.19
N LEU A 234 0.76 14.88 11.16
CA LEU A 234 0.72 14.30 9.83
C LEU A 234 1.65 13.09 9.67
N TRP A 235 2.79 13.07 10.38
CA TRP A 235 3.73 11.94 10.44
C TRP A 235 3.53 11.00 11.64
N ARG A 236 2.36 11.04 12.28
CA ARG A 236 2.02 10.10 13.36
C ARG A 236 1.98 8.66 12.84
N ALA A 237 2.33 7.70 13.69
CA ALA A 237 2.33 6.27 13.37
C ALA A 237 3.25 5.83 12.20
N THR A 238 4.21 6.65 11.76
CA THR A 238 5.19 6.30 10.71
C THR A 238 5.97 5.02 11.07
N ASN A 239 6.50 4.94 12.30
CA ASN A 239 7.26 3.77 12.75
C ASN A 239 6.40 2.50 12.81
N THR A 240 5.15 2.62 13.27
CA THR A 240 4.20 1.50 13.29
C THR A 240 3.86 1.03 11.88
N GLY A 241 3.63 1.97 10.95
CA GLY A 241 3.37 1.65 9.54
C GLY A 241 4.55 0.95 8.88
N PHE A 242 5.77 1.41 9.15
CA PHE A 242 6.98 0.76 8.68
C PHE A 242 7.09 -0.69 9.18
N VAL A 243 6.97 -0.91 10.50
CA VAL A 243 7.01 -2.24 11.11
C VAL A 243 5.91 -3.14 10.55
N HIS A 244 4.69 -2.62 10.41
CA HIS A 244 3.57 -3.36 9.82
C HIS A 244 3.87 -3.81 8.39
N ASN A 245 4.39 -2.92 7.55
CA ASN A 245 4.72 -3.23 6.16
C ASN A 245 5.86 -4.24 6.03
N ALA A 246 6.89 -4.12 6.88
CA ALA A 246 7.99 -5.07 6.95
C ALA A 246 7.48 -6.46 7.36
N LEU A 247 6.76 -6.55 8.48
CA LEU A 247 6.21 -7.82 8.98
C LEU A 247 5.23 -8.46 8.00
N THR A 248 4.44 -7.66 7.26
CA THR A 248 3.52 -8.20 6.25
C THR A 248 4.30 -8.94 5.17
N ALA A 249 5.33 -8.31 4.59
CA ALA A 249 6.12 -8.94 3.55
C ALA A 249 6.91 -10.16 4.05
N THR A 250 7.49 -10.06 5.26
CA THR A 250 8.19 -11.20 5.86
C THR A 250 7.23 -12.36 6.10
N MET A 251 6.08 -12.14 6.74
CA MET A 251 5.13 -13.22 7.02
C MET A 251 4.54 -13.82 5.75
N GLU A 252 4.27 -13.03 4.71
CA GLU A 252 3.83 -13.56 3.42
C GLU A 252 4.87 -14.52 2.83
N ALA A 253 6.16 -14.14 2.85
CA ALA A 253 7.26 -15.00 2.39
C ALA A 253 7.40 -16.27 3.22
N TRP A 254 7.29 -16.15 4.54
CA TRP A 254 7.38 -17.29 5.45
C TRP A 254 6.23 -18.28 5.24
N PHE A 255 5.00 -17.81 5.05
CA PHE A 255 3.87 -18.71 4.81
C PHE A 255 3.94 -19.40 3.45
N THR A 256 4.34 -18.68 2.40
CA THR A 256 4.48 -19.32 1.09
C THR A 256 5.64 -20.32 1.08
N GLY A 257 6.80 -19.96 1.64
CA GLY A 257 7.95 -20.85 1.74
C GLY A 257 7.76 -22.04 2.68
N LEU A 258 6.93 -21.91 3.72
CA LEU A 258 6.59 -23.03 4.61
C LEU A 258 5.59 -24.00 3.97
N ILE A 259 4.60 -23.49 3.24
CA ILE A 259 3.50 -24.32 2.71
C ILE A 259 3.82 -24.87 1.31
N SER A 260 4.62 -24.17 0.49
CA SER A 260 4.94 -24.60 -0.88
C SER A 260 5.60 -25.99 -0.98
N PRO A 261 6.50 -26.41 -0.06
CA PRO A 261 7.07 -27.76 -0.10
C PRO A 261 6.03 -28.85 0.14
N PHE A 262 5.06 -28.62 1.02
CA PHE A 262 3.98 -29.59 1.27
C PHE A 262 3.06 -29.77 0.06
N LEU A 263 2.92 -28.74 -0.77
CA LEU A 263 2.12 -28.78 -1.98
C LEU A 263 2.92 -29.28 -3.20
N HIS A 264 4.24 -29.50 -3.08
CA HIS A 264 5.14 -29.80 -4.19
C HIS A 264 5.15 -28.72 -5.29
N ILE A 265 4.99 -27.45 -4.90
CA ILE A 265 4.93 -26.30 -5.82
C ILE A 265 6.14 -25.38 -5.56
N PRO A 266 6.70 -24.74 -6.59
CA PRO A 266 7.68 -23.66 -6.40
C PRO A 266 7.13 -22.54 -5.53
N ASP A 267 7.95 -21.97 -4.65
CA ASP A 267 7.48 -20.90 -3.74
C ASP A 267 7.00 -19.67 -4.54
N PRO A 268 5.71 -19.27 -4.43
CA PRO A 268 5.17 -18.09 -5.10
C PRO A 268 5.81 -16.77 -4.64
N PHE A 269 6.58 -16.80 -3.56
CA PHE A 269 7.39 -15.66 -3.16
C PHE A 269 8.61 -15.46 -4.08
N PHE A 270 9.19 -16.51 -4.64
CA PHE A 270 10.40 -16.40 -5.48
C PHE A 270 10.10 -16.59 -6.96
N VAL A 271 9.14 -17.47 -7.29
CA VAL A 271 8.74 -17.75 -8.67
C VAL A 271 7.38 -17.13 -8.93
N ASP A 272 7.30 -16.32 -10.00
CA ASP A 272 6.01 -15.75 -10.39
C ASP A 272 5.03 -16.86 -10.78
N VAL A 273 3.75 -16.64 -10.44
CA VAL A 273 2.65 -17.59 -10.65
C VAL A 273 2.55 -18.05 -12.11
N THR A 274 3.05 -17.24 -13.05
CA THR A 274 3.05 -17.48 -14.49
C THR A 274 3.95 -18.63 -14.92
N HIS A 275 5.03 -18.91 -14.20
CA HIS A 275 6.02 -19.95 -14.55
C HIS A 275 5.93 -21.18 -13.65
N SER A 276 4.96 -21.22 -12.74
CA SER A 276 4.73 -22.38 -11.89
C SER A 276 4.03 -23.50 -12.67
N PRO A 277 4.45 -24.77 -12.52
CA PRO A 277 3.81 -25.92 -13.18
C PRO A 277 2.32 -26.05 -12.82
N ASP A 278 1.93 -25.65 -11.60
CA ASP A 278 0.54 -25.63 -11.13
C ASP A 278 0.11 -24.21 -10.74
N PRO A 279 -0.35 -23.39 -11.70
CA PRO A 279 -0.53 -21.96 -11.47
C PRO A 279 -1.78 -21.64 -10.60
N THR A 280 -2.80 -22.50 -10.61
CA THR A 280 -4.00 -22.35 -9.77
C THR A 280 -3.70 -22.57 -8.29
N SER A 281 -2.98 -23.65 -7.97
CA SER A 281 -2.57 -23.97 -6.60
C SER A 281 -1.56 -22.95 -6.06
N THR A 282 -0.68 -22.44 -6.93
CA THR A 282 0.24 -21.34 -6.60
C THR A 282 -0.50 -20.03 -6.26
N LEU A 283 -1.54 -19.70 -7.05
CA LEU A 283 -2.40 -18.56 -6.78
C LEU A 283 -3.13 -18.73 -5.44
N LEU A 284 -3.77 -19.88 -5.22
CA LEU A 284 -4.50 -20.18 -3.99
C LEU A 284 -3.60 -20.12 -2.76
N LEU A 285 -2.42 -20.74 -2.83
CA LEU A 285 -1.42 -20.70 -1.77
C LEU A 285 -1.10 -19.25 -1.41
N SER A 286 -0.79 -18.44 -2.41
CA SER A 286 -0.31 -17.10 -2.13
C SER A 286 -1.43 -16.14 -1.69
N VAL A 287 -2.70 -16.36 -2.08
CA VAL A 287 -3.85 -15.64 -1.50
C VAL A 287 -4.09 -16.08 -0.05
N THR A 288 -4.01 -17.38 0.23
CA THR A 288 -4.16 -17.93 1.58
C THR A 288 -3.08 -17.40 2.53
N ALA A 289 -1.83 -17.32 2.06
CA ALA A 289 -0.72 -16.73 2.80
C ALA A 289 -1.02 -15.25 3.14
N SER A 290 -1.49 -14.44 2.19
CA SER A 290 -1.86 -13.05 2.43
C SER A 290 -3.01 -12.90 3.44
N ILE A 291 -4.02 -13.79 3.42
CA ILE A 291 -5.10 -13.80 4.41
C ILE A 291 -4.56 -14.13 5.81
N LEU A 292 -3.73 -15.17 5.91
CA LEU A 292 -3.15 -15.61 7.19
C LEU A 292 -2.26 -14.53 7.79
N THR A 293 -1.42 -13.88 6.97
CA THR A 293 -0.64 -12.71 7.37
C THR A 293 -1.53 -11.59 7.89
N GLY A 294 -2.59 -11.21 7.16
CA GLY A 294 -3.51 -10.15 7.59
C GLY A 294 -4.20 -10.43 8.92
N LEU A 295 -4.59 -11.69 9.16
CA LEU A 295 -5.23 -12.11 10.42
C LEU A 295 -4.27 -12.06 11.61
N ILE A 296 -3.01 -12.48 11.42
CA ILE A 296 -2.00 -12.47 12.48
C ILE A 296 -1.54 -11.04 12.79
N LEU A 297 -1.45 -10.17 11.79
CA LEU A 297 -1.04 -8.77 11.95
C LEU A 297 -2.19 -7.82 12.35
N ALA A 298 -3.42 -8.30 12.46
CA ALA A 298 -4.58 -7.49 12.80
C ALA A 298 -4.42 -6.64 14.09
N PRO A 299 -3.82 -7.14 15.19
CA PRO A 299 -3.58 -6.33 16.40
C PRO A 299 -2.63 -5.14 16.14
N LEU A 300 -1.63 -5.31 15.26
CA LEU A 300 -0.70 -4.25 14.92
C LEU A 300 -1.37 -3.17 14.06
N ASP A 301 -2.21 -3.57 13.13
CA ASP A 301 -3.03 -2.65 12.32
C ASP A 301 -4.05 -1.89 13.19
N LEU A 302 -4.56 -2.52 14.24
CA LEU A 302 -5.40 -1.86 15.24
C LEU A 302 -4.63 -0.79 16.05
N ILE A 303 -3.41 -1.10 16.50
CA ILE A 303 -2.53 -0.13 17.17
C ILE A 303 -2.23 1.04 16.22
N ARG A 304 -1.93 0.76 14.96
CA ARG A 304 -1.69 1.78 13.93
C ARG A 304 -2.88 2.72 13.81
N THR A 305 -4.07 2.15 13.65
CA THR A 305 -5.34 2.90 13.52
C THR A 305 -5.61 3.75 14.76
N ARG A 306 -5.41 3.20 15.96
CA ARG A 306 -5.50 3.94 17.23
C ARG A 306 -4.52 5.12 17.26
N LEU A 307 -3.26 4.92 16.90
CA LEU A 307 -2.26 5.99 16.90
C LEU A 307 -2.59 7.07 15.88
N ILE A 308 -3.24 6.74 14.76
CA ILE A 308 -3.64 7.72 13.75
C ILE A 308 -4.86 8.53 14.22
N VAL A 309 -5.91 7.90 14.75
CA VAL A 309 -7.16 8.60 15.08
C VAL A 309 -7.06 9.42 16.37
N THR A 310 -6.12 9.08 17.26
CA THR A 310 -5.95 9.78 18.54
C THR A 310 -5.21 11.12 18.44
N HIS A 311 -5.58 12.05 19.33
CA HIS A 311 -4.88 13.32 19.52
C HIS A 311 -3.45 13.13 20.03
N ILE A 312 -2.56 14.06 19.69
CA ILE A 312 -1.15 14.00 20.13
C ILE A 312 -0.99 14.24 21.63
N ALA A 313 -1.80 15.12 22.21
CA ALA A 313 -1.58 15.66 23.55
C ALA A 313 -2.03 14.74 24.70
N GLY A 314 -2.94 13.78 24.45
CA GLY A 314 -3.72 13.14 25.53
C GLY A 314 -3.41 11.67 25.86
N SER A 315 -2.42 11.02 25.24
CA SER A 315 -2.21 9.57 25.43
C SER A 315 -0.74 9.14 25.45
N GLU A 316 -0.42 8.04 26.11
CA GLU A 316 0.88 7.36 26.02
C GLU A 316 1.05 6.74 24.62
N ARG A 317 1.58 7.52 23.66
CA ARG A 317 1.65 7.15 22.22
C ARG A 317 2.83 6.24 21.87
N SER A 318 3.10 5.23 22.67
CA SER A 318 4.18 4.27 22.38
C SER A 318 3.62 2.98 21.77
N LEU A 319 4.16 2.60 20.61
CA LEU A 319 3.94 1.26 20.02
C LEU A 319 4.36 0.17 21.00
N ARG A 320 5.50 0.34 21.68
CA ARG A 320 6.00 -0.62 22.66
C ARG A 320 5.06 -0.77 23.85
N ASN A 321 4.54 0.34 24.37
CA ASN A 321 3.58 0.30 25.47
C ASN A 321 2.26 -0.36 25.02
N SER A 322 1.79 -0.02 23.82
CA SER A 322 0.58 -0.60 23.23
C SER A 322 0.72 -2.11 23.01
N ILE A 323 1.89 -2.60 22.57
CA ILE A 323 2.18 -4.03 22.39
C ILE A 323 2.31 -4.74 23.75
N LYS A 324 3.01 -4.17 24.73
CA LYS A 324 3.12 -4.75 26.07
C LYS A 324 1.76 -4.94 26.74
N ASN A 325 0.84 -4.02 26.45
CA ASN A 325 -0.50 -4.05 27.00
C ASN A 325 -1.44 -4.96 26.19
N LEU A 326 -1.06 -5.44 25.01
CA LEU A 326 -1.89 -6.39 24.25
C LEU A 326 -1.96 -7.73 24.99
N LYS A 327 -3.13 -8.03 25.58
CA LYS A 327 -3.43 -9.35 26.15
C LYS A 327 -3.86 -10.38 25.10
N PHE A 328 -4.17 -9.93 23.88
CA PHE A 328 -4.66 -10.77 22.79
C PHE A 328 -3.67 -10.74 21.63
N LEU A 329 -3.13 -11.90 21.29
CA LEU A 329 -2.28 -12.09 20.11
C LEU A 329 -3.10 -12.42 18.86
N THR A 330 -4.39 -12.73 19.03
CA THR A 330 -5.30 -13.16 17.96
C THR A 330 -6.27 -12.04 17.56
N CYS A 331 -6.67 -12.03 16.29
CA CYS A 331 -7.70 -11.11 15.78
C CYS A 331 -9.03 -11.28 16.54
N PRO A 332 -9.63 -10.20 17.08
CA PRO A 332 -10.95 -10.27 17.69
C PRO A 332 -12.01 -10.72 16.67
N VAL A 333 -12.93 -11.59 17.09
CA VAL A 333 -13.89 -12.28 16.20
C VAL A 333 -14.70 -11.31 15.32
N SER A 334 -15.06 -10.14 15.85
CA SER A 334 -15.80 -9.11 15.11
C SER A 334 -15.00 -8.44 13.98
N LEU A 335 -13.68 -8.58 13.95
CA LEU A 335 -12.79 -8.01 12.93
C LEU A 335 -12.32 -9.05 11.91
N ILE A 336 -12.52 -10.35 12.15
CA ILE A 336 -12.06 -11.42 11.25
C ILE A 336 -12.63 -11.23 9.85
N LEU A 337 -13.97 -11.13 9.72
CA LEU A 337 -14.62 -11.00 8.42
C LEU A 337 -14.16 -9.75 7.64
N PRO A 338 -14.19 -8.52 8.19
CA PRO A 338 -13.64 -7.35 7.53
C PRO A 338 -12.16 -7.49 7.12
N THR A 339 -11.34 -8.10 7.97
CA THR A 339 -9.90 -8.29 7.73
C THR A 339 -9.65 -9.27 6.59
N VAL A 340 -10.40 -10.38 6.52
CA VAL A 340 -10.31 -11.35 5.43
C VAL A 340 -10.71 -10.71 4.11
N MET A 341 -11.85 -10.02 4.06
CA MET A 341 -12.30 -9.37 2.83
C MET A 341 -11.28 -8.33 2.33
N TYR A 342 -10.74 -7.50 3.23
CA TYR A 342 -9.71 -6.54 2.87
C TYR A 342 -8.41 -7.22 2.39
N SER A 343 -7.96 -8.28 3.05
CA SER A 343 -6.75 -9.02 2.67
C SER A 343 -6.90 -9.72 1.32
N VAL A 344 -8.07 -10.28 1.03
CA VAL A 344 -8.41 -10.86 -0.29
C VAL A 344 -8.38 -9.77 -1.35
N ALA A 345 -9.07 -8.66 -1.15
CA ALA A 345 -9.10 -7.57 -2.11
C ALA A 345 -7.71 -6.98 -2.41
N ASN A 346 -6.85 -6.89 -1.39
CA ASN A 346 -5.48 -6.38 -1.52
C ASN A 346 -4.51 -7.39 -2.15
N SER A 347 -4.86 -8.66 -2.30
CA SER A 347 -3.96 -9.70 -2.83
C SER A 347 -4.44 -10.29 -4.16
N ILE A 348 -5.74 -10.46 -4.35
CA ILE A 348 -6.29 -11.20 -5.48
C ILE A 348 -5.92 -10.57 -6.83
N PHE A 349 -6.09 -9.26 -7.00
CA PHE A 349 -5.83 -8.59 -8.29
C PHE A 349 -4.36 -8.62 -8.66
N LYS A 350 -3.45 -8.38 -7.72
CA LYS A 350 -2.00 -8.41 -7.95
C LYS A 350 -1.50 -9.75 -8.47
N LYS A 351 -2.15 -10.84 -8.07
CA LYS A 351 -1.72 -12.22 -8.39
C LYS A 351 -2.53 -12.82 -9.54
N LEU A 352 -3.81 -12.44 -9.64
CA LEU A 352 -4.71 -12.87 -10.70
C LEU A 352 -4.39 -12.19 -12.04
N THR A 353 -4.00 -10.92 -12.05
CA THR A 353 -3.72 -10.17 -13.29
C THR A 353 -2.63 -10.81 -14.14
N PRO A 354 -1.41 -11.04 -13.63
CA PRO A 354 -0.37 -11.70 -14.41
C PRO A 354 -0.75 -13.13 -14.80
N PHE A 355 -1.48 -13.85 -13.93
CA PHE A 355 -2.00 -15.18 -14.23
C PHE A 355 -2.96 -15.18 -15.43
N VAL A 356 -3.95 -14.28 -15.45
CA VAL A 356 -4.93 -14.22 -16.55
C VAL A 356 -4.26 -13.79 -17.85
N LEU A 357 -3.37 -12.80 -17.81
CA LEU A 357 -2.62 -12.32 -18.99
C LEU A 357 -1.78 -13.43 -19.62
N PHE A 358 -1.01 -14.15 -18.81
CA PHE A 358 -0.09 -15.17 -19.30
C PHE A 358 -0.81 -16.48 -19.66
N VAL A 359 -1.65 -17.01 -18.76
CA VAL A 359 -2.24 -18.35 -18.93
C VAL A 359 -3.40 -18.37 -19.91
N LYS A 360 -4.25 -17.33 -19.94
CA LYS A 360 -5.40 -17.31 -20.86
C LYS A 360 -5.10 -16.63 -22.19
N PHE A 361 -4.37 -15.52 -22.16
CA PHE A 361 -4.16 -14.71 -23.35
C PHE A 361 -2.78 -14.89 -23.97
N GLY A 362 -1.84 -15.57 -23.31
CA GLY A 362 -0.47 -15.72 -23.81
C GLY A 362 0.28 -14.39 -23.95
N ILE A 363 -0.21 -13.35 -23.27
CA ILE A 363 0.38 -12.01 -23.32
C ILE A 363 1.48 -11.97 -22.27
N ASP A 364 2.71 -12.05 -22.73
CA ASP A 364 3.89 -11.86 -21.91
C ASP A 364 4.35 -10.40 -21.93
N SER A 365 5.00 -9.97 -20.84
CA SER A 365 5.58 -8.64 -20.68
C SER A 365 6.65 -8.35 -21.74
N TYR A 366 7.29 -9.38 -22.29
CA TYR A 366 8.32 -9.24 -23.32
C TYR A 366 7.75 -9.12 -24.74
N SER A 367 6.65 -9.82 -25.03
CA SER A 367 6.07 -9.82 -26.37
C SER A 367 5.25 -8.55 -26.63
N TYR A 368 4.51 -8.08 -25.63
CA TYR A 368 3.63 -6.91 -25.75
C TYR A 368 3.73 -6.01 -24.50
N PRO A 369 4.87 -5.31 -24.31
CA PRO A 369 5.12 -4.52 -23.10
C PRO A 369 4.09 -3.42 -22.85
N THR A 370 3.64 -2.73 -23.90
CA THR A 370 2.64 -1.66 -23.80
C THR A 370 1.27 -2.20 -23.39
N LEU A 371 0.83 -3.31 -23.98
CA LEU A 371 -0.46 -3.94 -23.68
C LEU A 371 -0.46 -4.60 -22.30
N TYR A 372 0.63 -5.28 -21.94
CA TYR A 372 0.80 -5.82 -20.59
C TYR A 372 0.76 -4.69 -19.55
N GLY A 373 1.42 -3.57 -19.83
CA GLY A 373 1.40 -2.37 -18.99
C GLY A 373 0.02 -1.74 -18.83
N THR A 374 -0.77 -1.62 -19.91
CA THR A 374 -2.12 -1.02 -19.86
C THR A 374 -3.11 -1.92 -19.12
N VAL A 375 -3.10 -3.24 -19.36
CA VAL A 375 -3.97 -4.17 -18.63
C VAL A 375 -3.63 -4.19 -17.14
N ASN A 376 -2.35 -4.13 -16.79
CA ASN A 376 -1.92 -4.04 -15.39
C ASN A 376 -2.37 -2.72 -14.73
N LEU A 377 -2.38 -1.61 -15.47
CA LEU A 377 -2.95 -0.34 -15.00
C LEU A 377 -4.46 -0.45 -14.78
N VAL A 378 -5.21 -1.00 -15.73
CA VAL A 378 -6.67 -1.16 -15.61
C VAL A 378 -7.01 -2.06 -14.42
N SER A 379 -6.31 -3.19 -14.28
CA SER A 379 -6.50 -4.08 -13.14
C SER A 379 -6.17 -3.40 -11.81
N SER A 380 -5.11 -2.59 -11.78
CA SER A 380 -4.75 -1.79 -10.60
C SER A 380 -5.81 -0.74 -10.23
N ILE A 381 -6.47 -0.13 -11.22
CA ILE A 381 -7.57 0.81 -10.98
C ILE A 381 -8.79 0.05 -10.43
N ILE A 382 -9.12 -1.11 -11.00
CA ILE A 382 -10.20 -1.97 -10.50
C ILE A 382 -9.89 -2.42 -9.05
N GLU A 383 -8.65 -2.84 -8.78
CA GLU A 383 -8.19 -3.18 -7.43
C GLU A 383 -8.44 -2.03 -6.45
N LEU A 384 -8.12 -0.80 -6.83
CA LEU A 384 -8.37 0.37 -5.99
C LEU A 384 -9.85 0.53 -5.64
N PHE A 385 -10.74 0.46 -6.64
CA PHE A 385 -12.18 0.64 -6.41
C PHE A 385 -12.81 -0.51 -5.61
N VAL A 386 -12.29 -1.73 -5.71
CA VAL A 386 -12.74 -2.85 -4.85
C VAL A 386 -12.16 -2.72 -3.43
N LYS A 387 -10.92 -2.25 -3.31
CA LYS A 387 -10.22 -2.13 -2.03
C LYS A 387 -10.75 -1.00 -1.15
N LEU A 388 -11.01 0.18 -1.72
CA LEU A 388 -11.48 1.37 -0.98
C LEU A 388 -12.69 1.10 -0.06
N PRO A 389 -13.82 0.52 -0.54
CA PRO A 389 -14.99 0.27 0.30
C PRO A 389 -14.70 -0.70 1.44
N LEU A 390 -13.93 -1.76 1.14
CA LEU A 390 -13.55 -2.77 2.14
C LEU A 390 -12.57 -2.20 3.18
N GLU A 391 -11.69 -1.30 2.76
CA GLU A 391 -10.82 -0.56 3.66
C GLU A 391 -11.64 0.34 4.59
N THR A 392 -12.58 1.12 4.06
CA THR A 392 -13.47 1.98 4.87
C THR A 392 -14.24 1.16 5.91
N LEU A 393 -14.77 0.00 5.52
CA LEU A 393 -15.48 -0.91 6.44
C LEU A 393 -14.55 -1.47 7.52
N LEU A 394 -13.33 -1.90 7.16
CA LEU A 394 -12.33 -2.37 8.11
C LEU A 394 -11.93 -1.28 9.11
N ARG A 395 -11.64 -0.06 8.63
CA ARG A 395 -11.25 1.07 9.50
C ARG A 395 -12.38 1.47 10.45
N ARG A 396 -13.64 1.47 10.00
CA ARG A 396 -14.80 1.72 10.86
C ARG A 396 -15.04 0.60 11.88
N ALA A 397 -14.83 -0.67 11.49
CA ALA A 397 -14.91 -1.82 12.41
C ALA A 397 -13.83 -1.76 13.49
N GLN A 398 -12.59 -1.45 13.11
CA GLN A 398 -11.47 -1.24 14.05
C GLN A 398 -11.77 -0.12 15.04
N MET A 399 -12.30 1.00 14.55
CA MET A 399 -12.67 2.12 15.40
C MET A 399 -13.80 1.77 16.38
N SER A 400 -14.82 1.06 15.92
CA SER A 400 -15.91 0.59 16.77
C SER A 400 -15.40 -0.32 17.89
N TYR A 401 -14.45 -1.21 17.59
CA TYR A 401 -13.81 -2.05 18.59
C TYR A 401 -12.99 -1.26 19.62
N LEU A 402 -12.32 -0.18 19.19
CA LEU A 402 -11.56 0.71 20.08
C LEU A 402 -12.46 1.57 20.99
N LEU A 403 -13.69 1.85 20.56
CA LEU A 403 -14.67 2.68 21.29
C LEU A 403 -15.68 1.88 22.12
N LYS A 404 -15.94 0.62 21.77
CA LYS A 404 -16.93 -0.19 22.48
C LYS A 404 -16.51 -0.38 23.94
N ASN A 405 -17.36 0.10 24.86
CA ASN A 405 -17.31 -0.32 26.26
C ASN A 405 -17.64 -1.81 26.30
N SER A 406 -16.63 -2.66 26.41
CA SER A 406 -16.83 -4.04 26.80
C SER A 406 -16.78 -4.08 28.32
N ASP A 407 -17.89 -4.39 28.97
CA ASP A 407 -17.97 -4.63 30.43
C ASP A 407 -17.11 -5.84 30.87
N SER A 408 -16.59 -6.63 29.92
CA SER A 408 -15.47 -7.54 30.19
C SER A 408 -14.16 -6.77 30.25
N SER A 409 -13.81 -6.38 31.47
CA SER A 409 -12.49 -5.98 31.96
C SER A 409 -11.30 -6.26 31.02
N SER A 410 -10.51 -5.21 30.77
CA SER A 410 -9.15 -5.22 30.18
C SER A 410 -8.97 -5.18 28.65
N ASN A 411 -9.58 -4.20 27.98
CA ASN A 411 -9.00 -3.69 26.73
C ASN A 411 -8.13 -2.45 27.02
N PRO A 412 -6.81 -2.58 27.21
CA PRO A 412 -5.93 -1.45 27.55
C PRO A 412 -5.65 -0.51 26.36
N LEU A 413 -6.18 -0.82 25.18
CA LEU A 413 -6.14 0.03 23.99
C LEU A 413 -7.36 0.97 23.86
N LYS A 414 -8.23 1.01 24.87
CA LYS A 414 -9.44 1.82 24.90
C LYS A 414 -9.15 3.29 24.59
N ILE A 415 -10.06 3.90 23.84
CA ILE A 415 -10.04 5.32 23.52
C ILE A 415 -11.29 5.96 24.12
N HIS A 416 -11.13 7.01 24.91
CA HIS A 416 -12.26 7.77 25.45
C HIS A 416 -12.81 8.70 24.35
N PRO A 417 -14.09 8.55 23.93
CA PRO A 417 -14.63 9.18 22.73
C PRO A 417 -14.57 10.73 22.70
N SER A 418 -14.62 11.37 23.86
CA SER A 418 -14.75 12.82 23.98
C SER A 418 -13.44 13.58 24.12
N GLU A 419 -12.38 12.94 24.62
CA GLU A 419 -11.14 13.65 25.01
C GLU A 419 -9.93 13.32 24.13
N SER A 420 -10.02 12.28 23.29
CA SER A 420 -8.84 11.75 22.61
C SER A 420 -8.99 11.55 21.10
N LEU A 421 -10.15 11.81 20.50
CA LEU A 421 -10.39 11.62 19.06
C LEU A 421 -10.23 12.92 18.27
N VAL A 422 -9.43 12.86 17.20
CA VAL A 422 -9.26 13.98 16.25
C VAL A 422 -10.54 14.24 15.46
N VAL A 423 -11.31 13.18 15.18
CA VAL A 423 -12.53 13.24 14.40
C VAL A 423 -13.63 12.45 15.10
N LYS A 424 -14.85 12.97 15.03
CA LYS A 424 -16.05 12.28 15.53
C LYS A 424 -16.25 10.97 14.77
N PHE A 425 -16.57 9.90 15.48
CA PHE A 425 -16.74 8.58 14.87
C PHE A 425 -18.02 8.48 14.03
N GLY A 426 -17.90 7.98 12.79
CA GLY A 426 -19.01 7.81 11.85
C GLY A 426 -19.89 6.56 12.02
N GLY A 427 -19.75 5.83 13.13
CA GLY A 427 -20.58 4.67 13.45
C GLY A 427 -20.20 3.37 12.73
N TYR A 428 -20.52 2.23 13.35
CA TYR A 428 -20.41 0.89 12.77
C TYR A 428 -21.41 -0.05 13.45
N SER A 429 -22.23 -0.72 12.67
CA SER A 429 -23.24 -1.68 13.16
C SER A 429 -23.16 -3.03 12.45
N GLY A 430 -22.00 -3.36 11.86
CA GLY A 430 -21.76 -4.56 11.05
C GLY A 430 -21.47 -4.24 9.59
N VAL A 431 -20.89 -5.19 8.84
CA VAL A 431 -20.40 -4.96 7.46
C VAL A 431 -21.51 -4.49 6.52
N HIS A 432 -22.58 -5.28 6.39
CA HIS A 432 -23.69 -4.99 5.48
C HIS A 432 -24.51 -3.77 5.92
N ARG A 433 -24.79 -3.65 7.22
CA ARG A 433 -25.55 -2.53 7.76
C ARG A 433 -24.80 -1.21 7.60
N THR A 434 -23.51 -1.19 7.90
CA THR A 434 -22.69 0.02 7.73
C THR A 434 -22.60 0.43 6.25
N LEU A 435 -22.51 -0.54 5.33
CA LEU A 435 -22.53 -0.25 3.89
C LEU A 435 -23.86 0.40 3.47
N TYR A 436 -24.98 -0.16 3.91
CA TYR A 436 -26.31 0.37 3.66
C TYR A 436 -26.53 1.74 4.30
N ASP A 437 -26.08 1.92 5.54
CA ASP A 437 -26.19 3.17 6.29
C ASP A 437 -25.39 4.27 5.58
N ILE A 438 -24.15 4.01 5.14
CA ILE A 438 -23.35 4.99 4.38
C ILE A 438 -24.07 5.35 3.07
N TYR A 439 -24.59 4.35 2.35
CA TYR A 439 -25.26 4.56 1.08
C TYR A 439 -26.55 5.39 1.22
N THR A 440 -27.32 5.14 2.27
CA THR A 440 -28.64 5.76 2.49
C THR A 440 -28.55 7.10 3.24
N PHE A 441 -27.43 7.37 3.93
CA PHE A 441 -27.25 8.59 4.70
C PHE A 441 -27.28 9.82 3.79
N LYS A 442 -28.28 10.69 4.01
CA LYS A 442 -28.42 11.98 3.32
C LYS A 442 -27.68 13.06 4.12
N GLY A 443 -26.39 13.22 3.86
CA GLY A 443 -25.56 14.26 4.44
C GLY A 443 -24.18 14.29 3.80
N GLU A 444 -23.34 15.27 4.15
CA GLU A 444 -21.98 15.43 3.58
C GLU A 444 -21.10 14.17 3.77
N ASN A 445 -21.38 13.40 4.81
CA ASN A 445 -20.65 12.17 5.14
C ASN A 445 -21.25 10.88 4.57
N GLY A 446 -22.34 10.98 3.81
CA GLY A 446 -23.05 9.86 3.22
C GLY A 446 -22.94 9.78 1.71
N GLY A 447 -23.63 8.80 1.14
CA GLY A 447 -23.61 8.49 -0.28
C GLY A 447 -22.39 7.68 -0.71
N ILE A 448 -22.32 7.42 -2.01
CA ILE A 448 -21.27 6.62 -2.65
C ILE A 448 -19.89 7.24 -2.39
N GLU A 449 -19.77 8.58 -2.44
CA GLU A 449 -18.50 9.27 -2.17
C GLU A 449 -17.97 9.03 -0.75
N GLY A 450 -18.85 8.84 0.24
CA GLY A 450 -18.48 8.48 1.61
C GLY A 450 -17.75 7.14 1.72
N LEU A 451 -18.05 6.20 0.82
CA LEU A 451 -17.42 4.88 0.80
C LEU A 451 -16.06 4.89 0.09
N PHE A 452 -15.92 5.74 -0.93
CA PHE A 452 -14.71 5.87 -1.77
C PHE A 452 -13.76 6.98 -1.29
N ARG A 453 -13.81 7.36 -0.01
CA ARG A 453 -12.94 8.42 0.53
C ARG A 453 -11.46 8.15 0.29
N GLY A 454 -10.78 9.15 -0.26
CA GLY A 454 -9.36 9.08 -0.64
C GLY A 454 -9.06 8.39 -1.97
N TRP A 455 -10.08 8.13 -2.81
CA TRP A 455 -9.87 7.52 -4.14
C TRP A 455 -8.95 8.33 -5.04
N ARG A 456 -9.05 9.67 -5.01
CA ARG A 456 -8.23 10.59 -5.84
C ARG A 456 -6.74 10.38 -5.58
N VAL A 457 -6.34 10.30 -4.32
CA VAL A 457 -4.95 10.09 -3.93
C VAL A 457 -4.48 8.68 -4.28
N GLY A 458 -5.35 7.68 -4.11
CA GLY A 458 -5.08 6.32 -4.57
C GLY A 458 -4.84 6.26 -6.09
N LEU A 459 -5.68 6.95 -6.87
CA LEU A 459 -5.57 7.00 -8.32
C LEU A 459 -4.30 7.74 -8.76
N LEU A 460 -3.99 8.87 -8.15
CA LEU A 460 -2.75 9.61 -8.41
C LEU A 460 -1.51 8.75 -8.15
N ASN A 461 -1.49 7.96 -7.08
CA ASN A 461 -0.40 7.02 -6.82
C ASN A 461 -0.27 5.97 -7.93
N ILE A 462 -1.40 5.42 -8.40
CA ILE A 462 -1.39 4.42 -9.48
C ILE A 462 -0.88 5.02 -10.78
N LEU A 463 -1.44 6.15 -11.20
CA LEU A 463 -1.07 6.85 -12.43
C LEU A 463 0.38 7.34 -12.37
N GLY A 464 0.82 7.90 -11.25
CA GLY A 464 2.20 8.31 -11.05
C GLY A 464 3.17 7.13 -11.14
N SER A 465 2.85 6.01 -10.50
CA SER A 465 3.69 4.80 -10.58
C SER A 465 3.75 4.18 -11.98
N TRP A 466 2.66 4.26 -12.74
CA TRP A 466 2.62 3.79 -14.12
C TRP A 466 3.36 4.75 -15.06
N GLY A 467 3.16 6.06 -14.91
CA GLY A 467 3.88 7.08 -15.68
C GLY A 467 5.39 7.00 -15.49
N LEU A 468 5.85 6.81 -14.26
CA LEU A 468 7.28 6.58 -13.97
C LEU A 468 7.83 5.33 -14.66
N ARG A 469 7.06 4.23 -14.70
CA ARG A 469 7.47 3.01 -15.41
C ARG A 469 7.58 3.25 -16.91
N VAL A 470 6.62 3.94 -17.52
CA VAL A 470 6.63 4.27 -18.95
C VAL A 470 7.83 5.16 -19.30
N LEU A 471 8.15 6.14 -18.44
CA LEU A 471 9.33 7.00 -18.62
C LEU A 471 10.63 6.22 -18.50
N GLN A 472 10.72 5.26 -17.56
CA GLN A 472 11.89 4.38 -17.43
C GLN A 472 12.11 3.52 -18.67
N VAL A 473 11.07 2.87 -19.20
CA VAL A 473 11.16 2.11 -20.46
C VAL A 473 11.67 2.99 -21.59
N SER A 474 11.12 4.20 -21.71
CA SER A 474 11.49 5.13 -22.78
C SER A 474 12.95 5.57 -22.68
N ASN A 475 13.45 5.80 -21.47
CA ASN A 475 14.85 6.15 -21.25
C ASN A 475 15.78 4.97 -21.54
N ASP A 476 15.40 3.75 -21.14
CA ASP A 476 16.20 2.55 -21.41
C ASP A 476 16.31 2.32 -22.93
N ASP A 477 15.22 2.47 -23.69
CA ASP A 477 15.20 2.38 -25.15
C ASP A 477 16.08 3.47 -25.82
N GLN A 478 16.12 4.68 -25.27
CA GLN A 478 17.00 5.76 -25.73
C GLN A 478 18.48 5.47 -25.44
N THR A 479 18.81 4.93 -24.27
CA THR A 479 20.20 4.57 -23.95
C THR A 479 20.72 3.40 -24.79
N LEU A 480 19.84 2.49 -25.21
CA LEU A 480 20.20 1.40 -26.12
C LEU A 480 20.45 1.90 -27.55
N THR A 481 19.64 2.86 -28.02
CA THR A 481 19.83 3.46 -29.35
C THR A 481 21.07 4.36 -29.44
N GLU A 482 21.45 5.05 -28.36
CA GLU A 482 22.70 5.83 -28.32
C GLU A 482 23.98 4.97 -28.27
N GLN A 483 23.89 3.69 -27.84
CA GLN A 483 25.03 2.76 -27.84
C GLN A 483 25.23 2.03 -29.18
N GLU A 484 24.26 2.12 -30.09
CA GLU A 484 24.35 1.55 -31.45
C GLU A 484 24.88 2.53 -32.50
N PHE A 485 25.22 3.77 -32.10
CA PHE A 485 25.95 4.77 -32.89
C PHE A 485 27.34 5.02 -32.29
#